data_AF-A0AAV9SN20-F1
#
_entry.id   AF-A0AAV9SN20-F1
#
_cell.length_a   1.000
_cell.length_b   1.000
_cell.length_c   1.000
_cell.angle_alpha   90.00
_cell.angle_beta   90.00
_cell.angle_gamma   90.00
#
_symmetry.space_group_name_H-M   'P 1'
#
loop_
_entity.id
_entity.type
_entity.pdbx_description
1 polymer ?
#
loop_
_entity_poly.entity_id
_entity_poly.type
_entity_poly.pdbx_seq_one_letter_code
_entity_poly.pdbx_strand_id
1 'polypeptide(L)'
;QDMTESVNICSSNFKYMYWTMKQQLTHHTVNGCNVRPGDLLASGTISGPNPDSFGSMLELSWRGSKSIDVGGGKTRTFLKDGDEVIITGYCQGKGYRVGFGLCKGTILPALNH
;
A
#
# COMPACT_ATOMS: atom_id res chain seq x y z
N GLN A 1 -14.68 21.00 11.05
CA GLN A 1 -14.39 21.85 9.87
C GLN A 1 -13.34 21.08 9.10
N ASP A 2 -13.74 19.99 8.44
CA ASP A 2 -12.85 18.84 8.28
C ASP A 2 -12.89 18.28 6.87
N MET A 3 -11.89 18.67 6.09
CA MET A 3 -11.06 17.76 5.30
C MET A 3 -9.70 18.45 5.14
N THR A 4 -8.77 18.17 6.05
CA THR A 4 -7.35 18.45 5.78
C THR A 4 -6.92 17.54 4.63
N GLU A 5 -6.40 18.15 3.57
CA GLU A 5 -5.91 17.53 2.33
C GLU A 5 -5.16 16.21 2.57
N SER A 6 -5.41 15.19 1.72
CA SER A 6 -4.73 13.90 1.83
C SER A 6 -3.23 14.04 1.56
N VAL A 7 -2.39 13.59 2.48
CA VAL A 7 -0.93 13.64 2.32
C VAL A 7 -0.41 12.35 1.69
N ASN A 8 0.34 12.48 0.61
CA ASN A 8 1.01 11.34 -0.01
C ASN A 8 2.25 10.93 0.81
N ILE A 9 2.19 9.77 1.45
CA ILE A 9 3.29 9.22 2.25
C ILE A 9 4.09 8.13 1.52
N CYS A 10 3.64 7.68 0.34
CA CYS A 10 4.31 6.64 -0.44
C CYS A 10 3.98 6.75 -1.93
N SER A 11 5.01 6.88 -2.77
CA SER A 11 4.90 6.80 -4.22
C SER A 11 5.82 5.71 -4.77
N SER A 12 5.26 4.54 -5.05
CA SER A 12 6.01 3.37 -5.53
C SER A 12 5.52 2.90 -6.90
N ASN A 13 6.05 1.78 -7.39
CA ASN A 13 5.65 1.20 -8.67
C ASN A 13 5.71 -0.33 -8.65
N PHE A 14 4.66 -0.99 -9.16
CA PHE A 14 4.60 -2.45 -9.24
C PHE A 14 5.73 -3.08 -10.07
N LYS A 15 6.36 -2.32 -10.97
CA LYS A 15 7.54 -2.76 -11.73
C LYS A 15 8.76 -3.13 -10.86
N TYR A 16 8.79 -2.72 -9.58
CA TYR A 16 9.88 -3.04 -8.66
C TYR A 16 9.77 -4.45 -8.07
N MET A 17 8.66 -5.17 -8.28
CA MET A 17 8.52 -6.54 -7.78
C MET A 17 9.59 -7.46 -8.36
N TYR A 18 10.34 -8.13 -7.48
CA TYR A 18 11.40 -9.05 -7.87
C TYR A 18 10.87 -10.31 -8.55
N TRP A 19 9.76 -10.85 -8.04
CA TRP A 19 9.07 -12.01 -8.61
C TRP A 19 7.85 -11.57 -9.40
N THR A 20 7.73 -12.06 -10.63
CA THR A 20 6.56 -11.81 -11.48
C THR A 20 5.34 -12.60 -11.00
N MET A 21 4.14 -12.13 -11.33
CA MET A 21 2.88 -12.87 -11.06
C MET A 21 2.89 -14.28 -11.66
N LYS A 22 3.56 -14.46 -12.81
CA LYS A 22 3.72 -15.79 -13.45
C LYS A 22 4.54 -16.73 -12.56
N GLN A 23 5.67 -16.25 -12.04
CA GLN A 23 6.52 -17.05 -11.13
C GLN A 23 5.80 -17.35 -9.81
N GLN A 24 5.08 -16.38 -9.25
CA GLN A 24 4.28 -16.57 -8.04
C GLN A 24 3.24 -17.69 -8.23
N LEU A 25 2.46 -17.63 -9.31
CA LEU A 25 1.45 -18.65 -9.59
C LEU A 25 2.07 -20.02 -9.86
N THR A 26 3.10 -20.10 -10.71
CA THR A 26 3.80 -21.37 -11.00
C THR A 26 4.34 -22.01 -9.73
N HIS A 27 4.96 -21.21 -8.84
CA HIS A 27 5.47 -21.72 -7.57
C HIS A 27 4.35 -22.16 -6.63
N HIS A 28 3.24 -21.41 -6.55
CA HIS A 28 2.07 -21.78 -5.76
C HIS A 28 1.55 -23.18 -6.15
N THR A 29 1.51 -23.49 -7.45
CA THR A 29 0.93 -24.75 -7.97
C THR A 29 1.94 -25.89 -8.11
N VAL A 30 3.23 -25.68 -7.80
CA VAL A 30 4.29 -26.65 -8.11
C VAL A 30 4.11 -28.01 -7.40
N ASN A 31 3.44 -28.02 -6.24
CA ASN A 31 3.20 -29.20 -5.43
C ASN A 31 1.82 -29.84 -5.63
N GLY A 32 1.07 -29.39 -6.64
CA GLY A 32 -0.30 -29.85 -6.90
C GLY A 32 -1.40 -29.06 -6.19
N CYS A 33 -1.09 -27.95 -5.51
CA CYS A 33 -2.12 -27.04 -5.00
C CYS A 33 -3.01 -26.53 -6.15
N ASN A 34 -4.33 -26.70 -6.03
CA ASN A 34 -5.30 -26.31 -7.04
C ASN A 34 -5.80 -24.89 -6.82
N VAL A 35 -5.59 -24.02 -7.82
CA VAL A 35 -6.22 -22.69 -7.87
C VAL A 35 -7.59 -22.76 -8.54
N ARG A 36 -8.48 -21.86 -8.17
CA ARG A 36 -9.86 -21.76 -8.65
C ARG A 36 -10.17 -20.37 -9.20
N PRO A 37 -11.14 -20.24 -10.12
CA PRO A 37 -11.67 -18.93 -10.50
C PRO A 37 -12.15 -18.14 -9.29
N GLY A 38 -11.68 -16.90 -9.16
CA GLY A 38 -11.98 -16.03 -8.03
C GLY A 38 -10.97 -16.07 -6.88
N ASP A 39 -9.98 -16.97 -6.91
CA ASP A 39 -8.88 -16.93 -5.94
C ASP A 39 -8.05 -15.64 -6.10
N LEU A 40 -7.65 -15.04 -4.97
CA LEU A 40 -6.89 -13.79 -4.94
C LEU A 40 -5.47 -14.05 -4.44
N LEU A 41 -4.48 -13.78 -5.30
CA LEU A 41 -3.06 -13.85 -4.94
C LEU A 41 -2.50 -12.41 -4.88
N ALA A 42 -2.06 -12.01 -3.68
CA ALA A 42 -1.45 -10.70 -3.47
C ALA A 42 0.05 -10.71 -3.78
N SER A 43 0.58 -9.54 -4.14
CA SER A 43 1.99 -9.37 -4.49
C SER A 43 2.96 -9.46 -3.31
N GLY A 44 2.47 -9.16 -2.10
CA GLY A 44 3.29 -8.68 -0.99
C GLY A 44 3.44 -7.15 -1.02
N THR A 45 4.00 -6.57 0.05
CA THR A 45 4.26 -5.13 0.17
C THR A 45 5.17 -4.64 -0.95
N ILE A 46 4.78 -3.56 -1.64
CA ILE A 46 5.53 -3.02 -2.77
C ILE A 46 6.42 -1.87 -2.27
N SER A 47 7.71 -2.15 -2.09
CA SER A 47 8.72 -1.15 -1.74
C SER A 47 9.69 -0.94 -2.89
N GLY A 48 9.82 0.31 -3.34
CA GLY A 48 10.81 0.71 -4.32
C GLY A 48 12.18 0.97 -3.68
N PRO A 49 13.18 1.37 -4.49
CA PRO A 49 14.54 1.57 -4.00
C PRO A 49 14.71 2.82 -3.12
N ASN A 50 13.77 3.76 -3.17
CA ASN A 50 13.86 5.03 -2.47
C ASN A 50 12.98 5.03 -1.20
N PRO A 51 13.38 5.71 -0.11
CA PRO A 51 12.62 5.70 1.14
C PRO A 51 11.16 6.19 1.02
N ASP A 52 10.89 7.14 0.14
CA ASP A 52 9.54 7.66 -0.17
C ASP A 52 8.68 6.69 -1.00
N SER A 53 9.24 5.54 -1.38
CA SER A 53 8.58 4.47 -2.13
C SER A 53 8.41 3.18 -1.31
N PHE A 54 8.66 3.22 0.01
CA PHE A 54 8.45 2.08 0.90
C PHE A 54 6.96 1.85 1.20
N GLY A 55 6.50 0.61 1.05
CA GLY A 55 5.07 0.27 1.01
C GLY A 55 4.38 0.09 2.37
N SER A 56 5.07 0.35 3.48
CA SER A 56 4.48 0.23 4.82
C SER A 56 4.97 1.32 5.78
N MET A 57 4.13 1.67 6.76
CA MET A 57 4.52 2.60 7.82
C MET A 57 5.66 2.04 8.69
N LEU A 58 5.79 0.72 8.78
CA LEU A 58 6.92 0.07 9.45
C LEU A 58 8.26 0.46 8.80
N GLU A 59 8.32 0.45 7.47
CA GLU A 59 9.51 0.82 6.70
C GLU A 59 9.70 2.34 6.68
N LEU A 60 8.65 3.10 6.40
CA LEU A 60 8.68 4.57 6.31
C LEU A 60 9.13 5.22 7.63
N SER A 61 8.61 4.72 8.76
CA SER A 61 8.99 5.20 10.10
C SER A 61 10.23 4.50 10.66
N TRP A 62 10.81 3.53 9.94
CA TRP A 62 11.91 2.69 10.42
C TRP A 62 11.66 2.12 11.81
N ARG A 63 10.59 1.32 11.95
CA ARG A 63 10.13 0.76 13.22
C ARG A 63 9.84 1.85 14.27
N GLY A 64 9.31 2.98 13.83
CA GLY A 64 8.97 4.12 14.68
C GLY A 64 10.15 4.97 15.15
N SER A 65 11.39 4.70 14.71
CA SER A 65 12.54 5.55 15.07
C SER A 65 12.60 6.85 14.26
N LYS A 66 11.85 6.93 13.15
CA LYS A 66 11.68 8.12 12.31
C LYS A 66 10.21 8.52 12.29
N SER A 67 9.95 9.83 12.27
CA SER A 67 8.60 10.36 12.12
C SER A 67 8.26 10.56 10.64
N ILE A 68 7.03 10.20 10.27
CA ILE A 68 6.42 10.48 8.97
C ILE A 68 5.62 11.78 9.11
N ASP A 69 5.89 12.76 8.25
CA ASP A 69 5.08 13.98 8.16
C ASP A 69 3.76 13.66 7.46
N VAL A 70 2.64 14.02 8.09
CA VAL A 70 1.29 13.84 7.54
C VAL A 70 0.55 15.17 7.40
N GLY A 71 1.30 16.28 7.32
CA GLY A 71 0.78 17.62 7.08
C GLY A 71 0.16 18.29 8.31
N GLY A 72 -0.02 19.61 8.23
CA GLY A 72 -0.66 20.41 9.30
C GLY A 72 0.08 20.34 10.64
N GLY A 73 1.40 20.14 10.63
CA GLY A 73 2.24 19.99 11.82
C GLY A 73 2.06 18.65 12.56
N LYS A 74 1.34 17.68 11.98
CA LYS A 74 1.11 16.36 12.56
C LYS A 74 2.11 15.35 12.01
N THR A 75 2.50 14.40 12.85
CA THR A 75 3.35 13.28 12.46
C THR A 75 2.74 11.93 12.81
N ARG A 76 3.26 10.87 12.20
CA ARG A 76 2.93 9.48 12.49
C ARG A 76 4.18 8.60 12.55
N THR A 77 4.07 7.50 13.28
CA THR A 77 4.96 6.34 13.16
C THR A 77 4.17 5.14 12.66
N PHE A 78 2.99 4.93 13.24
CA PHE A 78 1.95 4.00 12.80
C PHE A 78 0.59 4.71 12.75
N LEU A 79 -0.43 3.99 12.25
CA LEU A 79 -1.80 4.47 12.20
C LEU A 79 -2.37 4.74 13.60
N LYS A 80 -3.26 5.72 13.67
CA LYS A 80 -4.08 6.04 14.85
C LYS A 80 -5.56 5.90 14.49
N ASP A 81 -6.40 5.75 15.51
CA ASP A 81 -7.85 5.80 15.35
C ASP A 81 -8.27 7.09 14.64
N GLY A 82 -9.18 6.94 13.67
CA GLY A 82 -9.63 8.03 12.80
C GLY A 82 -8.75 8.30 11.58
N ASP A 83 -7.55 7.71 11.47
CA ASP A 83 -6.76 7.81 10.25
C ASP A 83 -7.48 7.08 9.09
N GLU A 84 -7.59 7.74 7.93
CA GLU A 84 -8.03 7.13 6.67
C GLU A 84 -6.83 6.88 5.77
N VAL A 85 -6.71 5.66 5.24
CA VAL A 85 -5.68 5.28 4.27
C VAL A 85 -6.34 5.07 2.90
N ILE A 86 -5.75 5.66 1.86
CA ILE A 86 -6.21 5.52 0.48
C ILE A 86 -5.03 5.07 -0.39
N ILE A 87 -5.16 3.90 -1.01
CA ILE A 87 -4.25 3.41 -2.05
C ILE A 87 -4.86 3.73 -3.41
N THR A 88 -4.07 4.37 -4.26
CA THR A 88 -4.43 4.64 -5.66
C THR A 88 -3.32 4.13 -6.58
N GLY A 89 -3.68 3.81 -7.82
CA GLY A 89 -2.73 3.32 -8.81
C GLY A 89 -3.25 3.51 -10.22
N TYR A 90 -2.34 3.77 -11.15
CA TYR A 90 -2.66 3.89 -12.57
C TYR A 90 -1.46 3.53 -13.45
N CYS A 91 -1.77 3.10 -14.67
CA CYS A 91 -0.82 3.02 -15.78
C CYS A 91 -1.00 4.26 -16.66
N GLN A 92 0.10 4.96 -16.96
CA GLN A 92 0.10 6.14 -17.83
C GLN A 92 0.32 5.73 -19.29
N GLY A 93 -0.65 6.04 -20.16
CA GLY A 93 -0.50 5.97 -21.62
C GLY A 93 -0.24 7.35 -22.23
N LYS A 94 -0.14 7.42 -23.56
CA LYS A 94 -0.03 8.69 -24.28
C LYS A 94 -1.40 9.37 -24.33
N GLY A 95 -1.62 10.37 -23.48
CA GLY A 95 -2.87 11.14 -23.41
C GLY A 95 -4.03 10.45 -22.68
N TYR A 96 -3.81 9.29 -22.05
CA TYR A 96 -4.82 8.58 -21.26
C TYR A 96 -4.22 7.86 -20.05
N ARG A 97 -5.06 7.46 -19.09
CA ARG A 97 -4.68 6.61 -17.94
C ARG A 97 -5.62 5.41 -17.84
N VAL A 98 -5.08 4.29 -17.37
CA VAL A 98 -5.86 3.14 -16.90
C VAL A 98 -5.71 3.09 -15.38
N GLY A 99 -6.75 3.49 -14.65
CA GLY A 99 -6.74 3.58 -13.19
C GLY A 99 -7.41 2.39 -12.52
N PHE A 100 -7.04 2.15 -11.26
CA PHE A 100 -7.62 1.09 -10.41
C PHE A 100 -8.72 1.60 -9.48
N GLY A 101 -9.04 2.90 -9.50
CA GLY A 101 -9.93 3.52 -8.53
C GLY A 101 -9.25 3.71 -7.17
N LEU A 102 -10.06 3.70 -6.10
CA LEU A 102 -9.60 3.89 -4.72
C LEU A 102 -9.74 2.58 -3.94
N CYS A 103 -8.70 2.16 -3.24
CA CYS A 103 -8.80 1.21 -2.14
C CYS A 103 -8.64 1.99 -0.83
N LYS A 104 -9.73 2.17 -0.09
CA LYS A 104 -9.78 3.06 1.09
C LYS A 104 -10.30 2.35 2.33
N GLY A 105 -9.83 2.78 3.50
CA GLY A 105 -10.32 2.33 4.79
C GLY A 105 -9.96 3.29 5.91
N THR A 106 -10.86 3.42 6.89
CA THR A 106 -10.68 4.25 8.09
C THR A 106 -10.48 3.36 9.30
N ILE A 107 -9.49 3.68 10.13
CA ILE A 107 -9.25 2.97 11.38
C ILE A 107 -10.29 3.39 12.41
N LEU A 108 -11.08 2.42 12.87
CA LEU A 108 -11.98 2.62 14.00
C LEU A 108 -11.26 2.27 15.31
N PRO A 109 -11.64 2.92 16.43
CA PRO A 109 -11.17 2.49 17.74
C PRO A 109 -11.41 1.01 17.99
N ALA A 110 -10.48 0.40 18.73
CA ALA A 110 -10.68 -0.96 19.23
C ALA A 110 -11.94 -1.03 20.10
N LEU A 111 -12.54 -2.23 20.19
CA LEU A 111 -13.62 -2.46 21.14
C LEU A 111 -13.10 -2.26 22.57
N ASN A 112 -13.83 -1.53 23.39
CA ASN A 112 -13.52 -1.41 24.81
C ASN A 112 -13.68 -2.79 25.47
N HIS A 113 -12.69 -3.19 26.28
CA HIS A 113 -12.74 -4.39 27.13
C HIS A 113 -13.06 -4.00 28.57
#